data_AF-A0A0K1ELV2-F1
#
_entry.id   AF-A0A0K1ELV2-F1
#
_cell.length_a   1.000
_cell.length_b   1.000
_cell.length_c   1.000
_cell.angle_alpha   90.00
_cell.angle_beta   90.00
_cell.angle_gamma   90.00
#
_symmetry.space_group_name_H-M   'P 1'
#
loop_
_entity.id
_entity.type
_entity.pdbx_description
1 polymer ?
#
loop_
_entity_poly.entity_id
_entity_poly.type
_entity_poly.pdbx_seq_one_letter_code
_entity_poly.pdbx_strand_id
1 'polypeptide(L)'
;MTGVDETARWRARGRRALASAACVGALLLGLSACERASSTCPSGVAHDPPRARALLTQLSTTDEGKTLLQRLPVTTPSLCFGQVPVSAIDDTGTLLLDDRLPDAEAAARLGHLLLHRVEGSPAPRAGEPDCDAAVHRALTAEARAFALELRLRRALGVTSTRYAFEADVWRVTPEAHQQTILTWLVAHPGGGEGVDALGEGYRRRCEGR
;
A
#
# COMPACT_ATOMS: atom_id res chain seq x y z
N MET A 1 -54.81 -21.08 -15.22
CA MET A 1 -53.64 -21.92 -14.95
C MET A 1 -52.93 -21.29 -13.75
N THR A 2 -53.43 -21.52 -12.53
CA THR A 2 -52.93 -22.53 -11.55
C THR A 2 -51.45 -22.31 -11.25
N GLY A 3 -51.10 -21.54 -10.21
CA GLY A 3 -50.77 -22.08 -8.88
C GLY A 3 -49.22 -22.13 -8.76
N VAL A 4 -48.53 -22.03 -7.62
CA VAL A 4 -48.88 -22.11 -6.21
C VAL A 4 -47.79 -21.35 -5.41
N ASP A 5 -48.23 -20.89 -4.24
CA ASP A 5 -47.53 -20.33 -3.08
C ASP A 5 -46.46 -21.29 -2.49
N GLU A 6 -45.33 -20.79 -1.96
CA GLU A 6 -44.55 -21.56 -0.97
C GLU A 6 -43.75 -20.64 -0.02
N THR A 7 -44.45 -20.20 1.02
CA THR A 7 -43.87 -19.80 2.31
C THR A 7 -43.38 -21.01 3.11
N ALA A 8 -42.13 -21.06 3.57
CA ALA A 8 -41.73 -21.81 4.78
C ALA A 8 -40.32 -21.37 5.25
N ARG A 9 -40.21 -20.61 6.34
CA ARG A 9 -40.01 -21.10 7.73
C ARG A 9 -38.67 -21.82 7.95
N TRP A 10 -37.73 -21.11 8.59
CA TRP A 10 -36.93 -21.69 9.67
C TRP A 10 -36.82 -20.68 10.83
N ARG A 11 -37.57 -20.98 11.89
CA ARG A 11 -37.40 -20.39 13.24
C ARG A 11 -36.45 -21.29 14.03
N ALA A 12 -35.76 -20.63 14.97
CA ALA A 12 -35.57 -21.05 16.36
C ALA A 12 -34.16 -21.51 16.81
N ARG A 13 -33.62 -20.65 17.69
CA ARG A 13 -33.17 -20.93 19.07
C ARG A 13 -32.00 -21.90 19.26
N GLY A 14 -30.89 -21.32 19.71
CA GLY A 14 -29.96 -21.95 20.66
C GLY A 14 -29.52 -20.94 21.73
N ARG A 15 -30.21 -20.91 22.87
CA ARG A 15 -29.68 -20.40 24.16
C ARG A 15 -29.25 -21.61 24.97
N ARG A 16 -28.04 -21.56 25.55
CA ARG A 16 -27.47 -22.29 26.72
C ARG A 16 -25.95 -22.12 26.61
N ALA A 17 -25.12 -21.98 27.64
CA ALA A 17 -25.27 -21.73 29.06
C ALA A 17 -23.86 -21.34 29.56
N LEU A 18 -23.80 -20.59 30.65
CA LEU A 18 -22.58 -20.29 31.42
C LEU A 18 -21.95 -21.58 31.97
N ALA A 19 -20.61 -21.66 31.94
CA ALA A 19 -19.84 -22.47 32.88
C ALA A 19 -18.45 -21.85 33.06
N SER A 20 -18.28 -21.18 34.20
CA SER A 20 -16.99 -20.82 34.77
C SER A 20 -16.25 -22.09 35.19
N ALA A 21 -14.98 -22.21 34.82
CA ALA A 21 -14.03 -23.09 35.48
C ALA A 21 -12.71 -22.32 35.66
N ALA A 22 -12.46 -21.95 36.91
CA ALA A 22 -11.19 -21.42 37.36
C ALA A 22 -10.14 -22.54 37.34
N CYS A 23 -9.03 -22.31 36.64
CA CYS A 23 -7.77 -23.04 36.85
C CYS A 23 -6.72 -22.05 37.31
N VAL A 24 -6.56 -21.98 38.63
CA VAL A 24 -5.37 -21.44 39.29
C VAL A 24 -4.29 -22.51 39.15
N GLY A 25 -3.29 -22.25 38.31
CA GLY A 25 -2.14 -23.12 38.11
C GLY A 25 -0.93 -22.30 37.74
N ALA A 26 -0.16 -21.90 38.75
CA ALA A 26 1.13 -21.26 38.61
C ALA A 26 2.13 -22.24 37.98
N LEU A 27 2.72 -21.88 36.83
CA LEU A 27 3.99 -22.45 36.39
C LEU A 27 4.93 -21.33 35.94
N LEU A 28 6.08 -21.31 36.62
CA LEU A 28 7.16 -20.35 36.54
C LEU A 28 7.98 -20.50 35.25
N LEU A 29 8.39 -19.34 34.73
CA LEU A 29 9.72 -19.04 34.21
C LEU A 29 10.24 -19.90 33.05
N GLY A 30 9.84 -19.48 31.86
CA GLY A 30 10.54 -19.75 30.61
C GLY A 30 10.18 -18.67 29.59
N LEU A 31 10.31 -17.40 29.97
CA LEU A 31 10.22 -16.27 29.04
C LEU A 31 11.46 -16.28 28.15
N SER A 32 11.54 -17.28 27.27
CA SER A 32 12.37 -17.21 26.09
C SER A 32 11.86 -16.02 25.30
N ALA A 33 12.57 -14.92 25.43
CA ALA A 33 12.45 -13.76 24.58
C ALA A 33 12.42 -14.27 23.14
N CYS A 34 11.23 -14.28 22.54
CA CYS A 34 11.14 -14.21 21.09
C CYS A 34 11.67 -12.82 20.73
N GLU A 35 12.99 -12.70 20.68
CA GLU A 35 13.70 -11.66 19.95
C GLU A 35 13.31 -11.87 18.49
N ARG A 36 12.10 -11.41 18.13
CA ARG A 36 11.77 -11.10 16.75
C ARG A 36 12.84 -10.11 16.37
N ALA A 37 13.74 -10.53 15.48
CA ALA A 37 14.69 -9.65 14.82
C ALA A 37 13.92 -8.41 14.39
N SER A 38 14.05 -7.36 15.18
CA SER A 38 13.41 -6.10 14.88
C SER A 38 14.19 -5.62 13.68
N SER A 39 13.54 -5.61 12.50
CA SER A 39 14.17 -5.08 11.30
C SER A 39 14.64 -3.68 11.65
N THR A 40 15.95 -3.51 11.77
CA THR A 40 16.55 -2.21 12.06
C THR A 40 16.33 -1.33 10.83
N CYS A 41 15.91 -0.10 11.06
CA CYS A 41 15.82 0.87 9.98
C CYS A 41 17.22 1.05 9.34
N PRO A 42 17.29 1.23 8.01
CA PRO A 42 18.54 1.59 7.34
C PRO A 42 19.17 2.86 7.94
N SER A 43 20.47 3.09 7.69
CA SER A 43 21.14 4.30 8.17
C SER A 43 20.45 5.56 7.64
N GLY A 44 20.29 6.58 8.50
CA GLY A 44 19.66 7.85 8.15
C GLY A 44 18.13 7.88 8.26
N VAL A 45 17.50 6.76 8.57
CA VAL A 45 16.06 6.66 8.87
C VAL A 45 15.83 5.97 10.22
N ALA A 46 14.70 6.24 10.86
CA ALA A 46 14.39 5.73 12.19
C ALA A 46 12.97 5.18 12.30
N HIS A 47 12.78 4.28 13.26
CA HIS A 47 11.45 3.84 13.66
C HIS A 47 10.73 4.99 14.37
N ASP A 48 9.48 5.24 14.00
CA ASP A 48 8.57 6.10 14.75
C ASP A 48 7.23 5.38 14.93
N PRO A 49 7.11 4.50 15.95
CA PRO A 49 5.91 3.72 16.17
C PRO A 49 4.64 4.56 16.39
N PRO A 50 4.67 5.69 17.15
CA PRO A 50 3.54 6.61 17.22
C PRO A 50 3.07 7.11 15.86
N ARG A 51 3.97 7.64 15.01
CA ARG A 51 3.59 8.16 13.69
C ARG A 51 3.11 7.05 12.77
N ALA A 52 3.80 5.91 12.73
CA ALA A 52 3.37 4.74 11.96
C ALA A 52 1.94 4.31 12.29
N ARG A 53 1.59 4.23 13.58
CA ARG A 53 0.21 3.94 14.01
C ARG A 53 -0.77 5.01 13.54
N ALA A 54 -0.43 6.28 13.67
CA ALA A 54 -1.28 7.39 13.24
C ALA A 54 -1.58 7.32 11.73
N LEU A 55 -0.57 7.08 10.90
CA LEU A 55 -0.74 6.94 9.44
C LEU A 55 -1.60 5.73 9.07
N LEU A 56 -1.40 4.58 9.72
CA LEU A 56 -2.23 3.39 9.50
C LEU A 56 -3.68 3.62 9.95
N THR A 57 -3.89 4.27 11.10
CA THR A 57 -5.22 4.66 11.57
C THR A 57 -5.90 5.59 10.57
N GLN A 58 -5.21 6.63 10.11
CA GLN A 58 -5.72 7.57 9.13
C GLN A 58 -6.04 6.89 7.79
N LEU A 59 -5.16 6.03 7.29
CA LEU A 59 -5.41 5.25 6.07
C LEU A 59 -6.69 4.39 6.21
N SER A 60 -6.91 3.80 7.40
CA SER A 60 -8.08 2.96 7.68
C SER A 60 -9.42 3.71 7.75
N THR A 61 -9.42 5.05 7.76
CA THR A 61 -10.68 5.84 7.72
C THR A 61 -11.28 5.96 6.32
N THR A 62 -10.57 5.48 5.29
CA THR A 62 -11.04 5.43 3.91
C THR A 62 -11.44 3.99 3.54
N ASP A 63 -12.42 3.83 2.66
CA ASP A 63 -12.85 2.49 2.23
C ASP A 63 -11.71 1.76 1.48
N GLU A 64 -11.04 2.43 0.55
CA GLU A 64 -9.91 1.84 -0.18
C GLU A 64 -8.73 1.49 0.75
N GLY A 65 -8.40 2.36 1.71
CA GLY A 65 -7.34 2.10 2.68
C GLY A 65 -7.68 0.92 3.59
N LYS A 66 -8.93 0.81 4.05
CA LYS A 66 -9.40 -0.35 4.82
C LYS A 66 -9.31 -1.65 4.02
N THR A 67 -9.78 -1.67 2.77
CA THR A 67 -9.67 -2.83 1.89
C THR A 67 -8.21 -3.22 1.66
N LEU A 68 -7.32 -2.25 1.47
CA LEU A 68 -5.90 -2.51 1.29
C LEU A 68 -5.28 -3.15 2.54
N LEU A 69 -5.54 -2.59 3.72
CA LEU A 69 -5.00 -3.08 4.99
C LEU A 69 -5.45 -4.53 5.29
N GLN A 70 -6.67 -4.91 4.91
CA GLN A 70 -7.19 -6.27 5.08
C GLN A 70 -6.49 -7.31 4.18
N ARG A 71 -5.84 -6.87 3.10
CA ARG A 71 -5.10 -7.74 2.18
C ARG A 71 -3.63 -7.91 2.56
N LEU A 72 -3.15 -7.18 3.57
CA LEU A 72 -1.77 -7.31 4.01
C LEU A 72 -1.50 -8.71 4.59
N PRO A 73 -0.28 -9.24 4.40
CA PRO A 73 0.17 -10.40 5.15
C PRO A 73 0.01 -10.19 6.67
N VAL A 74 -0.07 -11.29 7.42
CA VAL A 74 -0.20 -11.26 8.89
C VAL A 74 0.92 -10.45 9.57
N THR A 75 2.07 -10.33 8.91
CA THR A 75 3.18 -9.48 9.36
C THR A 75 3.03 -8.06 8.82
N THR A 76 2.78 -7.11 9.73
CA THR A 76 2.86 -5.67 9.40
C THR A 76 4.27 -5.33 8.92
N PRO A 77 4.43 -4.62 7.79
CA PRO A 77 5.74 -4.19 7.34
C PRO A 77 6.37 -3.21 8.34
N SER A 78 7.70 -3.17 8.37
CA SER A 78 8.46 -2.16 9.10
C SER A 78 8.32 -0.81 8.40
N LEU A 79 8.01 0.25 9.16
CA LEU A 79 7.92 1.62 8.67
C LEU A 79 9.06 2.45 9.28
N CYS A 80 9.89 3.01 8.42
CA CYS A 80 11.00 3.87 8.78
C CYS A 80 10.81 5.26 8.18
N PHE A 81 11.17 6.27 8.94
CA PHE A 81 10.99 7.68 8.60
C PHE A 81 12.34 8.39 8.56
N GLY A 82 12.49 9.30 7.61
CA GLY A 82 13.60 10.24 7.57
C GLY A 82 13.57 11.06 6.28
N GLN A 83 14.54 11.94 6.10
CA GLN A 83 14.63 12.76 4.89
C GLN A 83 15.17 11.92 3.73
N VAL A 84 14.28 11.20 3.07
CA VAL A 84 14.57 10.45 1.85
C VAL A 84 14.10 11.26 0.63
N PRO A 85 14.83 11.19 -0.51
CA PRO A 85 14.40 11.87 -1.72
C PRO A 85 13.06 11.34 -2.23
N VAL A 86 12.81 10.04 -2.01
CA VAL A 86 11.63 9.31 -2.48
C VAL A 86 11.20 8.33 -1.40
N SER A 87 9.90 8.29 -1.11
CA SER A 87 9.31 7.23 -0.29
C SER A 87 9.22 5.93 -1.09
N ALA A 88 9.79 4.84 -0.58
CA ALA A 88 10.01 3.61 -1.34
C ALA A 88 9.90 2.35 -0.46
N ILE A 89 9.92 1.18 -1.10
CA ILE A 89 10.14 -0.11 -0.44
C ILE A 89 11.59 -0.51 -0.73
N ASP A 90 12.37 -0.82 0.30
CA ASP A 90 13.73 -1.33 0.10
C ASP A 90 13.75 -2.84 -0.20
N ASP A 91 14.96 -3.37 -0.47
CA ASP A 91 15.15 -4.79 -0.80
C ASP A 91 14.82 -5.75 0.36
N THR A 92 14.72 -5.24 1.60
CA THR A 92 14.30 -6.01 2.78
C THR A 92 12.77 -6.01 2.96
N GLY A 93 12.05 -5.22 2.16
CA GLY A 93 10.62 -5.01 2.31
C GLY A 93 10.24 -3.97 3.36
N THR A 94 11.21 -3.18 3.84
CA THR A 94 10.97 -2.05 4.75
C THR A 94 10.39 -0.88 3.96
N LEU A 95 9.34 -0.26 4.51
CA LEU A 95 8.71 0.92 3.93
C LEU A 95 9.43 2.17 4.44
N LEU A 96 10.02 2.92 3.53
CA LEU A 96 10.70 4.19 3.79
C LEU A 96 9.75 5.33 3.43
N LEU A 97 9.44 6.20 4.40
CA LEU A 97 8.62 7.39 4.18
C LEU A 97 9.44 8.66 4.43
N ASP A 98 9.25 9.64 3.55
CA ASP A 98 9.83 10.98 3.70
C ASP A 98 9.16 11.69 4.89
N ASP A 99 9.94 12.01 5.91
CA ASP A 99 9.43 12.58 7.15
C ASP A 99 8.88 14.00 6.98
N ARG A 100 9.22 14.68 5.88
CA ARG A 100 8.73 16.02 5.50
C ARG A 100 7.29 16.03 4.99
N LEU A 101 6.73 14.87 4.65
CA LEU A 101 5.34 14.78 4.17
C LEU A 101 4.35 15.09 5.31
N PRO A 102 3.34 15.96 5.09
CA PRO A 102 2.20 16.06 5.99
C PRO A 102 1.50 14.72 6.16
N ASP A 103 0.95 14.43 7.33
CA ASP A 103 0.44 13.08 7.66
C ASP A 103 -0.63 12.56 6.67
N ALA A 104 -1.51 13.42 6.16
CA ALA A 104 -2.47 13.01 5.14
C ALA A 104 -1.81 12.59 3.81
N GLU A 105 -0.76 13.30 3.40
CA GLU A 105 0.03 12.94 2.21
C GLU A 105 0.85 11.67 2.46
N ALA A 106 1.47 11.56 3.64
CA ALA A 106 2.24 10.40 4.06
C ALA A 106 1.36 9.14 4.15
N ALA A 107 0.13 9.25 4.65
CA ALA A 107 -0.83 8.14 4.72
C ALA A 107 -1.28 7.69 3.31
N ALA A 108 -1.55 8.62 2.39
CA ALA A 108 -1.85 8.27 1.01
C ALA A 108 -0.65 7.61 0.30
N ARG A 109 0.56 8.15 0.50
CA ARG A 109 1.80 7.56 -0.01
C ARG A 109 2.10 6.20 0.61
N LEU A 110 1.79 5.99 1.89
CA LEU A 110 1.84 4.68 2.51
C LEU A 110 0.89 3.70 1.81
N GLY A 111 -0.33 4.14 1.47
CA GLY A 111 -1.28 3.34 0.68
C GLY A 111 -0.72 2.92 -0.69
N HIS A 112 0.00 3.81 -1.39
CA HIS A 112 0.73 3.47 -2.61
C HIS A 112 1.71 2.31 -2.38
N LEU A 113 2.59 2.43 -1.38
CA LEU A 113 3.63 1.42 -1.11
C LEU A 113 3.02 0.10 -0.63
N LEU A 114 1.97 0.15 0.19
CA LEU A 114 1.28 -1.05 0.63
C LEU A 114 0.61 -1.79 -0.54
N LEU A 115 0.16 -1.09 -1.59
CA LEU A 115 -0.35 -1.77 -2.79
C LEU A 115 0.73 -2.61 -3.45
N HIS A 116 1.92 -2.05 -3.66
CA HIS A 116 3.08 -2.80 -4.17
C HIS A 116 3.46 -3.98 -3.27
N ARG A 117 3.28 -3.84 -1.95
CA ARG A 117 3.52 -4.95 -1.01
C ARG A 117 2.50 -6.08 -1.15
N VAL A 118 1.23 -5.74 -1.38
CA VAL A 118 0.13 -6.71 -1.52
C VAL A 118 0.15 -7.40 -2.89
N GLU A 119 0.43 -6.65 -3.95
CA GLU A 119 0.27 -7.12 -5.34
C GLU A 119 1.61 -7.50 -6.00
N GLY A 120 2.72 -7.13 -5.36
CA GLY A 120 4.05 -7.19 -5.94
C GLY A 120 4.35 -5.94 -6.77
N SER A 121 5.63 -5.56 -6.79
CA SER A 121 6.15 -4.54 -7.72
C SER A 121 6.90 -5.28 -8.84
N PRO A 122 6.38 -5.32 -10.07
CA PRO A 122 7.01 -6.03 -11.18
C PRO A 122 8.16 -5.20 -11.77
N ALA A 123 9.08 -4.73 -10.93
CA ALA A 123 10.28 -4.01 -11.36
C ALA A 123 11.12 -4.92 -12.29
N PRO A 124 11.62 -4.41 -13.43
CA PRO A 124 12.40 -5.24 -14.35
C PRO A 124 13.67 -5.80 -13.71
N ARG A 125 14.06 -7.01 -14.12
CA ARG A 125 15.34 -7.63 -13.75
C ARG A 125 16.37 -7.40 -14.85
N ALA A 126 17.64 -7.34 -14.46
CA ALA A 126 18.74 -7.24 -15.41
C ALA A 126 18.77 -8.46 -16.33
N GLY A 127 18.90 -8.22 -17.64
CA GLY A 127 18.95 -9.25 -18.67
C GLY A 127 17.59 -9.86 -19.05
N GLU A 128 16.46 -9.22 -18.71
CA GLU A 128 15.18 -9.66 -19.25
C GLU A 128 15.17 -9.57 -20.79
N PRO A 129 14.63 -10.58 -21.50
CA PRO A 129 14.74 -10.66 -22.96
C PRO A 129 13.91 -9.61 -23.71
N ASP A 130 12.87 -9.07 -23.08
CA ASP A 130 12.01 -8.03 -23.63
C ASP A 130 11.86 -6.89 -22.62
N CYS A 131 12.81 -5.95 -22.66
CA CYS A 131 12.82 -4.81 -21.77
C CYS A 131 11.64 -3.86 -21.97
N ASP A 132 11.08 -3.76 -23.18
CA ASP A 132 9.94 -2.89 -23.43
C ASP A 132 8.70 -3.44 -22.74
N ALA A 133 8.44 -4.75 -22.86
CA ALA A 133 7.37 -5.41 -22.14
C ALA A 133 7.57 -5.35 -20.62
N ALA A 134 8.80 -5.52 -20.13
CA ALA A 134 9.12 -5.43 -18.71
C ALA A 134 8.85 -4.04 -18.13
N VAL A 135 9.35 -3.00 -18.80
CA VAL A 135 9.13 -1.60 -18.42
C VAL A 135 7.64 -1.26 -18.47
N HIS A 136 6.92 -1.67 -19.51
CA HIS A 136 5.48 -1.40 -19.60
C HIS A 136 4.69 -2.06 -18.46
N ARG A 137 5.01 -3.31 -18.09
CA ARG A 137 4.39 -3.98 -16.93
C ARG A 137 4.66 -3.21 -15.64
N ALA A 138 5.90 -2.76 -15.42
CA ALA A 138 6.27 -1.97 -14.25
C ALA A 138 5.50 -0.64 -14.20
N LEU A 139 5.49 0.14 -15.28
CA LEU A 139 4.76 1.41 -15.35
C LEU A 139 3.25 1.23 -15.18
N THR A 140 2.68 0.11 -15.65
CA THR A 140 1.26 -0.21 -15.42
C THR A 140 0.96 -0.40 -13.93
N ALA A 141 1.85 -1.08 -13.20
CA ALA A 141 1.72 -1.25 -11.75
C ALA A 141 1.85 0.10 -11.01
N GLU A 142 2.81 0.93 -11.41
CA GLU A 142 2.96 2.29 -10.86
C GLU A 142 1.74 3.17 -11.12
N ALA A 143 1.21 3.16 -12.35
CA ALA A 143 0.00 3.91 -12.68
C ALA A 143 -1.20 3.53 -11.80
N ARG A 144 -1.33 2.24 -11.47
CA ARG A 144 -2.37 1.76 -10.57
C ARG A 144 -2.14 2.21 -9.13
N ALA A 145 -0.90 2.18 -8.65
CA ALA A 145 -0.53 2.66 -7.33
C ALA A 145 -0.75 4.17 -7.17
N PHE A 146 -0.38 4.97 -8.17
CA PHE A 146 -0.69 6.40 -8.21
C PHE A 146 -2.19 6.67 -8.27
N ALA A 147 -2.96 5.92 -9.07
CA ALA A 147 -4.42 6.08 -9.10
C ALA A 147 -5.07 5.82 -7.73
N LEU A 148 -4.57 4.83 -6.97
CA LEU A 148 -4.97 4.61 -5.59
C LEU A 148 -4.54 5.78 -4.70
N GLU A 149 -3.29 6.21 -4.76
CA GLU A 149 -2.75 7.31 -3.97
C GLU A 149 -3.55 8.60 -4.15
N LEU A 150 -3.90 8.96 -5.39
CA LEU A 150 -4.70 10.14 -5.68
C LEU A 150 -6.10 10.09 -5.06
N ARG A 151 -6.76 8.93 -5.10
CA ARG A 151 -8.05 8.74 -4.44
C ARG A 151 -7.91 8.86 -2.91
N LEU A 152 -6.87 8.27 -2.33
CA LEU A 152 -6.58 8.38 -0.91
C LEU A 152 -6.28 9.82 -0.49
N ARG A 153 -5.45 10.55 -1.26
CA ARG A 153 -5.16 11.98 -1.03
C ARG A 153 -6.46 12.78 -0.96
N ARG A 154 -7.35 12.60 -1.94
CA ARG A 154 -8.65 13.28 -1.97
C ARG A 154 -9.55 12.90 -0.80
N ALA A 155 -9.65 11.61 -0.48
CA ALA A 155 -10.45 11.10 0.64
C ALA A 155 -9.93 11.59 2.01
N LEU A 156 -8.62 11.82 2.13
CA LEU A 156 -7.97 12.36 3.32
C LEU A 156 -7.91 13.89 3.35
N GLY A 157 -8.57 14.58 2.41
CA GLY A 157 -8.67 16.04 2.38
C GLY A 157 -7.41 16.77 1.93
N VAL A 158 -6.48 16.08 1.25
CA VAL A 158 -5.29 16.71 0.67
C VAL A 158 -5.70 17.55 -0.55
N THR A 159 -5.35 18.83 -0.54
CA THR A 159 -5.68 19.79 -1.61
C THR A 159 -4.46 20.27 -2.41
N SER A 160 -3.24 19.97 -1.94
CA SER A 160 -2.00 20.26 -2.65
C SER A 160 -1.86 19.35 -3.89
N THR A 161 -1.44 19.93 -5.01
CA THR A 161 -1.00 19.18 -6.19
C THR A 161 0.44 18.73 -5.98
N ARG A 162 0.72 17.46 -6.29
CA ARG A 162 2.06 16.88 -6.20
C ARG A 162 2.58 16.37 -7.53
N TYR A 163 1.72 15.79 -8.37
CA TYR A 163 2.11 15.20 -9.66
C TYR A 163 1.63 16.02 -10.85
N ALA A 164 2.47 16.14 -11.87
CA ALA A 164 2.14 16.83 -13.13
C ALA A 164 0.85 16.31 -13.79
N PHE A 165 0.52 15.03 -13.64
CA PHE A 165 -0.66 14.42 -14.27
C PHE A 165 -1.97 14.60 -13.49
N GLU A 166 -1.95 15.17 -12.28
CA GLU A 166 -3.16 15.25 -11.44
C GLU A 166 -4.31 15.99 -12.10
N ALA A 167 -4.03 17.13 -12.75
CA ALA A 167 -5.05 17.92 -13.42
C ALA A 167 -5.73 17.16 -14.56
N ASP A 168 -4.99 16.31 -15.29
CA ASP A 168 -5.55 15.46 -16.35
C ASP A 168 -6.42 14.34 -15.78
N VAL A 169 -5.93 13.68 -14.71
CA VAL A 169 -6.65 12.60 -14.04
C VAL A 169 -8.03 13.07 -13.55
N TRP A 170 -8.11 14.25 -12.96
CA TRP A 170 -9.37 14.76 -12.43
C TRP A 170 -10.36 15.27 -13.48
N ARG A 171 -9.97 15.33 -14.76
CA ARG A 171 -10.85 15.70 -15.88
C ARG A 171 -11.53 14.50 -16.53
N VAL A 172 -11.10 13.28 -16.21
CA VAL A 172 -11.66 12.04 -16.77
C VAL A 172 -12.45 11.27 -15.72
N THR A 173 -13.09 10.16 -16.12
CA THR A 173 -13.83 9.32 -15.16
C THR A 173 -12.88 8.50 -14.28
N PRO A 174 -13.32 8.05 -13.09
CA PRO A 174 -12.52 7.20 -12.21
C PRO A 174 -11.92 5.97 -12.88
N GLU A 175 -12.64 5.36 -13.81
CA GLU A 175 -12.21 4.18 -14.57
C GLU A 175 -11.05 4.49 -15.52
N ALA A 176 -10.96 5.75 -15.98
CA ALA A 176 -9.91 6.22 -16.89
C ALA A 176 -8.66 6.77 -16.17
N HIS A 177 -8.70 6.92 -14.84
CA HIS A 177 -7.56 7.47 -14.08
C HIS A 177 -6.26 6.70 -14.32
N GLN A 178 -6.27 5.37 -14.17
CA GLN A 178 -5.06 4.55 -14.33
C GLN A 178 -4.48 4.68 -15.75
N GLN A 179 -5.32 4.60 -16.79
CA GLN A 179 -4.86 4.72 -18.18
C GLN A 179 -4.28 6.11 -18.47
N THR A 180 -4.86 7.15 -17.89
CA THR A 180 -4.36 8.54 -18.01
C THR A 180 -2.97 8.66 -17.40
N ILE A 181 -2.76 8.11 -16.19
CA ILE A 181 -1.46 8.12 -15.53
C ILE A 181 -0.44 7.29 -16.31
N LEU A 182 -0.81 6.09 -16.77
CA LEU A 182 0.08 5.25 -17.58
C LEU A 182 0.54 5.97 -18.85
N THR A 183 -0.39 6.63 -19.54
CA THR A 183 -0.09 7.42 -20.75
C THR A 183 0.93 8.51 -20.43
N TRP A 184 0.76 9.21 -19.31
CA TRP A 184 1.72 10.22 -18.86
C TRP A 184 3.09 9.62 -18.54
N LEU A 185 3.15 8.52 -17.79
CA LEU A 185 4.40 7.85 -17.39
C LEU A 185 5.21 7.36 -18.60
N VAL A 186 4.54 6.85 -19.63
CA VAL A 186 5.18 6.42 -20.88
C VAL A 186 5.73 7.61 -21.67
N ALA A 187 4.99 8.73 -21.71
CA ALA A 187 5.41 9.95 -22.41
C ALA A 187 6.55 10.70 -21.70
N HIS A 188 6.74 10.49 -20.39
CA HIS A 188 7.73 11.19 -19.56
C HIS A 188 8.68 10.19 -18.86
N PRO A 189 9.52 9.44 -19.61
CA PRO A 189 10.35 8.39 -19.02
C PRO A 189 11.40 8.94 -18.04
N GLY A 190 11.82 10.19 -18.22
CA GLY A 190 12.72 10.93 -17.33
C GLY A 190 12.04 11.52 -16.07
N GLY A 191 10.75 11.28 -15.87
CA GLY A 191 9.98 11.82 -14.75
C GLY A 191 9.57 13.28 -14.96
N GLY A 192 9.20 13.93 -13.85
CA GLY A 192 8.72 15.31 -13.82
C GLY A 192 7.85 15.58 -12.60
N GLU A 193 7.85 16.83 -12.10
CA GLU A 193 7.05 17.36 -10.98
C GLU A 193 6.45 16.28 -10.05
N GLY A 194 7.24 15.86 -9.06
CA GLY A 194 6.83 14.88 -8.04
C GLY A 194 6.91 13.41 -8.44
N VAL A 195 7.26 13.10 -9.69
CA VAL A 195 7.48 11.74 -10.22
C VAL A 195 8.94 11.55 -10.62
N ASP A 196 9.57 10.49 -10.14
CA ASP A 196 10.93 10.13 -10.52
C ASP A 196 11.02 9.64 -11.98
N ALA A 197 12.25 9.50 -12.47
CA ALA A 197 12.57 8.93 -13.78
C ALA A 197 12.32 7.41 -13.84
N LEU A 198 11.07 6.97 -13.57
CA LEU A 198 10.68 5.57 -13.47
C LEU A 198 10.93 4.82 -14.78
N GLY A 199 10.50 5.39 -15.91
CA GLY A 199 10.65 4.74 -17.23
C GLY A 199 12.12 4.51 -17.60
N GLU A 200 12.95 5.54 -17.48
CA GLU A 200 14.39 5.42 -17.71
C GLU A 200 15.08 4.51 -16.69
N GLY A 201 14.74 4.63 -15.41
CA GLY A 201 15.31 3.82 -14.34
C GLY A 201 15.02 2.33 -14.52
N TYR A 202 13.78 1.99 -14.86
CA TYR A 202 13.38 0.61 -15.17
C TYR A 202 14.06 0.08 -16.44
N ARG A 203 14.21 0.90 -17.48
CA ARG A 203 14.94 0.52 -18.69
C ARG A 203 16.41 0.22 -18.40
N ARG A 204 17.11 1.13 -17.71
CA ARG A 204 18.52 0.94 -17.31
C ARG A 204 18.69 -0.35 -16.51
N ARG A 205 17.84 -0.55 -15.50
CA ARG A 205 17.84 -1.78 -14.69
C ARG A 205 17.67 -3.03 -15.54
N CYS A 206 16.73 -3.03 -16.48
CA CYS A 206 16.49 -4.17 -17.38
C CYS A 206 17.71 -4.49 -18.25
N GLU A 207 18.34 -3.45 -18.81
CA GLU A 207 19.50 -3.60 -19.68
C GLU A 207 20.81 -3.89 -18.92
N GLY A 208 20.76 -3.93 -17.58
CA GLY A 208 21.93 -4.15 -16.73
C GLY A 208 22.91 -2.97 -16.71
N ARG A 209 22.39 -1.75 -16.86
CA ARG A 209 23.16 -0.49 -16.89
C ARG A 209 22.99 0.33 -15.62
#